data_AF-A0A7S1WEB8-F1
#
_entry.id   AF-A0A7S1WEB8-F1
#
_cell.length_a   1.000
_cell.length_b   1.000
_cell.length_c   1.000
_cell.angle_alpha   90.00
_cell.angle_beta   90.00
_cell.angle_gamma   90.00
#
_symmetry.space_group_name_H-M   'P 1'
#
loop_
_entity.id
_entity.type
_entity.pdbx_description
1 polymer ?
#
loop_
_entity_poly.entity_id
_entity_poly.type
_entity_poly.pdbx_seq_one_letter_code
_entity_poly.pdbx_strand_id
1 'polypeptide(L)'
;MPSTMADCVLRTDELMPGLTFQDRCLRKITTPEVKGIVCMANCVSTVTQLSLPCSVCFGELAQCTYENCATRCLDAKSDSCVSCTGQFCIPTFDKCAGLPK
;
A
#
# COMPACT_ATOMS: atom_id res chain seq x y z
N MET A 1 -0.46 9.16 -8.63
CA MET A 1 0.01 8.27 -7.56
C MET A 1 -0.99 7.21 -7.05
N PRO A 2 -2.26 7.08 -7.51
CA PRO A 2 -3.09 5.91 -7.16
C PRO A 2 -2.64 4.60 -7.84
N SER A 3 -2.04 4.69 -9.02
CA SER A 3 -1.60 3.53 -9.79
C SER A 3 -0.46 2.78 -9.10
N THR A 4 0.55 3.47 -8.57
CA THR A 4 1.71 2.83 -7.92
C THR A 4 1.30 1.89 -6.79
N MET A 5 0.33 2.29 -5.96
CA MET A 5 -0.18 1.44 -4.88
C MET A 5 -0.93 0.23 -5.43
N ALA A 6 -1.85 0.43 -6.37
CA ALA A 6 -2.57 -0.67 -7.02
C ALA A 6 -1.62 -1.64 -7.75
N ASP A 7 -0.57 -1.11 -8.37
CA ASP A 7 0.44 -1.87 -9.09
C ASP A 7 1.33 -2.66 -8.15
N CYS A 8 1.74 -2.07 -7.02
CA CYS A 8 2.45 -2.81 -6.00
C CYS A 8 1.61 -3.91 -5.34
N VAL A 9 0.29 -3.72 -5.26
CA VAL A 9 -0.63 -4.75 -4.73
C VAL A 9 -0.86 -5.87 -5.74
N LEU A 10 -1.11 -5.52 -7.01
CA LEU A 10 -1.63 -6.44 -8.03
C LEU A 10 -0.61 -6.87 -9.07
N ARG A 11 0.51 -6.17 -9.23
CA ARG A 11 1.47 -6.33 -10.34
C ARG A 11 2.92 -6.32 -9.86
N THR A 12 3.18 -6.73 -8.62
CA THR A 12 4.53 -6.77 -8.03
C THR A 12 5.50 -7.60 -8.87
N ASP A 13 5.01 -8.68 -9.48
CA ASP A 13 5.72 -9.58 -10.39
C ASP A 13 6.15 -8.93 -11.71
N GLU A 14 5.38 -7.95 -12.19
CA GLU A 14 5.74 -7.18 -13.39
C GLU A 14 6.74 -6.06 -13.07
N LEU A 15 6.69 -5.53 -11.84
CA LEU A 15 7.50 -4.42 -11.39
C LEU A 15 8.89 -4.84 -10.88
N MET A 16 9.02 -6.07 -10.38
CA MET A 16 10.25 -6.57 -9.77
C MET A 16 10.71 -7.86 -10.44
N PRO A 17 11.95 -7.92 -10.99
CA PRO A 17 12.45 -9.11 -11.67
C PRO A 17 12.63 -10.27 -10.68
N GLY A 18 12.17 -11.46 -11.08
CA GLY A 18 12.31 -12.69 -10.31
C GLY A 18 11.17 -13.00 -9.33
N LEU A 19 10.12 -12.16 -9.27
CA LEU A 19 8.89 -12.44 -8.52
C LEU A 19 7.86 -13.16 -9.39
N THR A 20 6.95 -13.90 -8.75
CA THR A 20 5.85 -14.61 -9.41
C THR A 20 4.49 -14.08 -8.97
N PHE A 21 3.41 -14.54 -9.62
CA PHE A 21 2.03 -14.25 -9.20
C PHE A 21 1.75 -14.55 -7.72
N GLN A 22 2.42 -15.56 -7.14
CA GLN A 22 2.31 -15.92 -5.72
C GLN A 22 2.94 -14.86 -4.80
N ASP A 23 3.88 -14.08 -5.31
CA ASP A 23 4.61 -13.06 -4.57
C ASP A 23 3.95 -11.69 -4.61
N ARG A 24 2.82 -11.55 -5.33
CA ARG A 24 2.02 -10.33 -5.33
C ARG A 24 1.66 -9.93 -3.90
N CYS A 25 1.83 -8.64 -3.59
CA CYS A 25 1.63 -8.17 -2.22
C CYS A 25 0.19 -8.41 -1.73
N LEU A 26 -0.82 -8.38 -2.61
CA LEU A 26 -2.20 -8.75 -2.26
C LEU A 26 -2.29 -10.09 -1.51
N ARG A 27 -1.53 -11.11 -1.95
CA ARG A 27 -1.56 -12.45 -1.34
C ARG A 27 -0.86 -12.53 0.01
N LYS A 28 0.03 -11.56 0.29
CA LYS A 28 0.74 -11.46 1.57
C LYS A 28 -0.01 -10.54 2.55
N ILE A 29 -0.75 -9.54 2.07
CA ILE A 29 -1.59 -8.65 2.90
C ILE A 29 -2.76 -9.41 3.54
N THR A 30 -3.24 -10.48 2.90
CA THR A 30 -4.31 -11.34 3.45
C THR A 30 -3.83 -12.31 4.53
N THR A 31 -2.52 -12.35 4.83
CA THR A 31 -1.97 -13.24 5.86
C THR A 31 -1.76 -12.48 7.18
N PRO A 32 -1.97 -13.11 8.35
CA PRO A 32 -1.84 -12.47 9.65
C PRO A 32 -0.39 -12.09 10.01
N GLU A 33 0.60 -12.52 9.23
CA GLU A 33 1.99 -12.11 9.40
C GLU A 33 2.25 -10.81 8.64
N VAL A 34 3.06 -9.91 9.23
CA VAL A 34 3.44 -8.54 8.79
C VAL A 34 4.13 -8.48 7.39
N LYS A 35 4.08 -9.56 6.60
CA LYS A 35 4.68 -9.71 5.27
C LYS A 35 4.08 -8.76 4.22
N GLY A 36 2.82 -8.34 4.39
CA GLY A 36 2.15 -7.39 3.50
C GLY A 36 2.81 -6.01 3.50
N ILE A 37 3.11 -5.46 4.68
CA ILE A 37 3.74 -4.14 4.84
C ILE A 37 5.14 -4.12 4.19
N VAL A 38 5.96 -5.14 4.47
CA VAL A 38 7.32 -5.24 3.91
C VAL A 38 7.31 -5.40 2.39
N CYS A 39 6.37 -6.18 1.85
CA CYS A 39 6.20 -6.35 0.41
C CYS A 39 5.88 -5.00 -0.26
N MET A 40 4.89 -4.28 0.29
CA MET A 40 4.49 -2.98 -0.20
C MET A 40 5.62 -1.96 -0.09
N ALA A 41 6.35 -1.94 1.03
CA ALA A 41 7.47 -1.03 1.24
C ALA A 41 8.60 -1.26 0.22
N ASN A 42 8.96 -2.52 -0.05
CA ASN A 42 10.00 -2.83 -1.03
C ASN A 42 9.57 -2.46 -2.46
N CYS A 43 8.33 -2.75 -2.84
CA CYS A 43 7.81 -2.40 -4.15
C CYS A 43 7.74 -0.88 -4.33
N VAL A 44 7.15 -0.17 -3.36
CA VAL A 44 7.03 1.30 -3.43
C VAL A 44 8.41 1.94 -3.48
N SER A 45 9.36 1.50 -2.64
CA SER A 45 10.75 1.97 -2.67
C SER A 45 11.37 1.79 -4.06
N THR A 46 11.17 0.63 -4.69
CA THR A 46 11.71 0.32 -6.01
C THR A 46 11.09 1.18 -7.13
N VAL A 47 9.76 1.34 -7.12
CA VAL A 47 9.03 2.03 -8.19
C VAL A 47 9.12 3.55 -8.05
N THR A 48 9.14 4.07 -6.82
CA THR A 48 9.15 5.52 -6.55
C THR A 48 10.52 6.08 -6.23
N GLN A 49 11.52 5.21 -5.99
CA GLN A 49 12.85 5.58 -5.50
C GLN A 49 12.82 6.32 -4.15
N LEU A 50 11.71 6.20 -3.39
CA LEU A 50 11.63 6.68 -2.03
C LEU A 50 12.53 5.84 -1.12
N SER A 51 12.95 6.44 -0.01
CA SER A 51 13.67 5.71 1.03
C SER A 51 12.81 4.55 1.56
N LEU A 52 13.46 3.47 1.99
CA LEU A 52 12.77 2.33 2.58
C LEU A 52 11.88 2.74 3.78
N PRO A 53 12.32 3.63 4.70
CA PRO A 53 11.47 4.12 5.79
C PRO A 53 10.21 4.86 5.30
N CYS A 54 10.32 5.73 4.29
CA CYS A 54 9.13 6.38 3.71
C CYS A 54 8.18 5.35 3.07
N SER A 55 8.75 4.32 2.44
CA SER A 55 7.97 3.28 1.77
C SER A 55 7.23 2.37 2.76
N VAL A 56 7.73 2.21 4.00
CA VAL A 56 7.01 1.51 5.08
C VAL A 56 5.69 2.19 5.39
N CYS A 57 5.62 3.52 5.37
CA CYS A 57 4.38 4.26 5.59
C CYS A 57 3.31 3.93 4.54
N PHE A 58 3.72 3.69 3.29
CA PHE A 58 2.80 3.20 2.26
C PHE A 58 2.35 1.76 2.51
N GLY A 59 3.22 0.90 3.05
CA GLY A 59 2.84 -0.44 3.49
C GLY A 59 1.80 -0.41 4.63
N GLU A 60 1.99 0.45 5.63
CA GLU A 60 1.03 0.67 6.71
C GLU A 60 -0.29 1.25 6.20
N LEU A 61 -0.23 2.18 5.23
CA LEU A 61 -1.42 2.73 4.58
C LEU A 61 -2.20 1.63 3.83
N ALA A 62 -1.51 0.73 3.12
CA ALA A 62 -2.14 -0.41 2.45
C ALA A 62 -2.80 -1.35 3.46
N GLN A 63 -2.14 -1.65 4.58
CA GLN A 63 -2.68 -2.48 5.66
C GLN A 63 -3.93 -1.84 6.27
N CYS A 64 -3.87 -0.55 6.64
CA CYS A 64 -5.01 0.17 7.19
C CYS A 64 -6.20 0.21 6.20
N THR A 65 -5.90 0.44 4.92
CA THR A 65 -6.91 0.45 3.85
C THR A 65 -7.56 -0.92 3.73
N TYR A 66 -6.77 -2.00 3.80
CA TYR A 66 -7.31 -3.35 3.77
C TYR A 66 -8.22 -3.65 4.97
N GLU A 67 -7.81 -3.26 6.17
CA GLU A 67 -8.55 -3.53 7.41
C GLU A 67 -9.85 -2.70 7.54
N ASN A 68 -9.82 -1.43 7.15
CA ASN A 68 -10.93 -0.49 7.42
C ASN A 68 -11.73 -0.11 6.17
N CYS A 69 -11.11 -0.17 4.99
CA CYS A 69 -11.64 0.44 3.77
C CYS A 69 -11.67 -0.50 2.55
N ALA A 70 -11.30 -1.78 2.65
CA ALA A 70 -11.13 -2.67 1.50
C ALA A 70 -12.34 -2.71 0.58
N THR A 71 -13.55 -2.85 1.14
CA THR A 71 -14.80 -2.91 0.39
C THR A 71 -15.16 -1.58 -0.26
N ARG A 72 -14.74 -0.46 0.33
CA ARG A 72 -14.95 0.90 -0.20
C ARG A 72 -13.89 1.29 -1.22
N CYS A 73 -12.73 0.63 -1.19
CA CYS A 73 -11.58 0.87 -2.07
C CYS A 73 -11.43 -0.18 -3.18
N LEU A 74 -12.51 -0.91 -3.52
CA LEU A 74 -12.56 -1.71 -4.76
C LEU A 74 -12.27 -0.85 -5.98
N ASP A 75 -12.78 0.39 -5.98
CA ASP A 75 -12.30 1.46 -6.84
C ASP A 75 -11.53 2.49 -5.98
N ALA A 76 -10.21 2.50 -6.14
CA ALA A 76 -9.31 3.42 -5.45
C ALA A 76 -9.59 4.90 -5.76
N LYS A 77 -10.32 5.20 -6.84
CA LYS A 77 -10.71 6.57 -7.21
C LYS A 77 -12.11 6.95 -6.72
N SER A 78 -12.87 6.02 -6.16
CA SER A 78 -14.21 6.31 -5.67
C SER A 78 -14.14 7.27 -4.47
N ASP A 79 -15.12 8.17 -4.38
CA ASP A 79 -15.25 9.09 -3.24
C ASP A 79 -15.38 8.34 -1.90
N SER A 80 -15.98 7.14 -1.94
CA SER A 80 -16.10 6.25 -0.78
C SER A 80 -14.74 5.78 -0.28
N CYS A 81 -13.81 5.46 -1.18
CA CYS A 81 -12.44 5.10 -0.83
C CYS A 81 -11.67 6.30 -0.27
N VAL A 82 -11.74 7.44 -0.96
CA VAL A 82 -11.03 8.67 -0.56
C VAL A 82 -11.51 9.15 0.81
N SER A 83 -12.82 9.15 1.06
CA SER A 83 -13.38 9.51 2.35
C SER A 83 -12.98 8.55 3.47
N CYS A 84 -13.01 7.23 3.20
CA CYS A 84 -12.65 6.23 4.21
C CYS A 84 -11.17 6.30 4.58
N THR A 85 -10.29 6.29 3.56
CA THR A 85 -8.85 6.39 3.78
C THR A 85 -8.48 7.73 4.42
N GLY A 86 -9.10 8.83 3.99
CA GLY A 86 -8.94 10.16 4.60
C GLY A 86 -9.29 10.21 6.08
N GLN A 87 -10.32 9.47 6.50
CA GLN A 87 -10.75 9.42 7.89
C GLN A 87 -9.88 8.51 8.76
N PHE A 88 -9.56 7.30 8.27
CA PHE A 88 -8.95 6.26 9.09
C PHE A 88 -7.45 6.07 8.89
N CYS A 89 -6.94 6.31 7.67
CA CYS A 89 -5.60 5.89 7.29
C CYS A 89 -4.62 7.04 6.98
N ILE A 90 -5.09 8.12 6.34
CA ILE A 90 -4.26 9.30 6.02
C ILE A 90 -3.68 9.98 7.28
N PRO A 91 -4.40 10.14 8.40
CA PRO A 91 -3.82 10.78 9.59
C PRO A 91 -2.61 10.04 10.17
N THR A 92 -2.60 8.70 10.07
CA THR A 92 -1.47 7.86 10.50
C THR A 92 -0.35 7.90 9.47
N PHE A 93 -0.71 7.86 8.19
CA PHE A 93 0.25 8.01 7.09
C PHE A 93 1.02 9.33 7.16
N ASP A 94 0.34 10.47 7.36
CA ASP A 94 0.98 11.79 7.44
C ASP A 94 2.00 11.85 8.59
N LYS A 95 1.64 11.26 9.73
CA LYS A 95 2.53 11.15 10.90
C LYS A 95 3.74 10.25 10.61
N CYS A 96 3.53 9.13 9.92
CA CYS A 96 4.62 8.21 9.55
C CYS A 96 5.57 8.86 8.53
N ALA A 97 5.01 9.50 7.50
CA ALA A 97 5.76 10.12 6.43
C ALA A 97 6.42 11.46 6.84
N GLY A 98 6.08 12.00 8.02
CA GLY A 98 6.58 13.29 8.49
C GLY A 98 6.07 14.46 7.66
N LEU A 99 4.90 14.32 7.03
CA LEU A 99 4.31 15.36 6.20
C LEU A 99 3.59 16.39 7.11
N PRO A 100 3.96 17.68 7.06
CA PRO A 100 3.19 18.72 7.74
C PRO A 100 1.82 18.86 7.09
N LYS A 101 0.79 19.08 7.91
CA LYS A 101 -0.59 19.34 7.47
C LYS A 101 -0.77 20.78 7.02
#